data_AF-A0A3Q4GWY9-F1
#
_entry.id   AF-A0A3Q4GWY9-F1
#
_cell.length_a   1.000
_cell.length_b   1.000
_cell.length_c   1.000
_cell.angle_alpha   90.00
_cell.angle_beta   90.00
_cell.angle_gamma   90.00
#
_symmetry.space_group_name_H-M   'P 1'
#
loop_
_entity.id
_entity.type
_entity.pdbx_description
1 polymer ?
#
loop_
_entity_poly.entity_id
_entity_poly.type
_entity_poly.pdbx_seq_one_letter_code
_entity_poly.pdbx_strand_id
1 'polypeptide(L)'
;NPNYVVLGLSGAKIILTGSGSTRCSGRVEIYHNNNWMSVSDYNWDLNDAEVVCRQLNCGTALEALRSAHFRAETEQIWLDNVNCSGNESSLNECQHSEFGRHKCGYDRNAGVICSDLIRLAGSGSARCSGRVEIYHNNIWGRVSDGGWDLNDAEVVCRQLNCGTALAVPHSAHFGAGTGQFWLDNVACSGTESSLTECKHSGFGSHSCGQGQDAGSFCSYLIRLAGSGSTRCSGRVEIYHKNIWGTVSDYNWDLNDADVVCRQINCGSAVDALQLAYFGEGTGQIWLSDVTCSGNESSLTECEHSGWGNYYSGHYYDVGVICSGDKMRTLLDISAYSCVSNEKSFLYNKINISKFCYVLCLIDLIRLAGFGSTRCSGRVEVYHNNIWGTVSDFNWDLNNADVVCRQINCGSALEASRLAYFGEGTGQIWLGDVTCSGNESSLTECQHSGWGNYYSEHHYDVSVICSGETTFR
;
A
#
# COMPACT_ATOMS: atom_id res chain seq x y z
N ASN A 1 -17.83 44.70 14.89
CA ASN A 1 -16.79 44.26 15.85
C ASN A 1 -17.22 42.94 16.45
N PRO A 2 -16.39 41.88 16.39
CA PRO A 2 -14.95 41.96 16.55
C PRO A 2 -14.17 41.83 15.25
N ASN A 3 -12.97 42.38 15.32
CA ASN A 3 -12.00 42.55 14.26
C ASN A 3 -11.34 41.20 13.93
N TYR A 4 -11.36 40.82 12.65
CA TYR A 4 -10.24 40.04 12.12
C TYR A 4 -9.31 41.03 11.44
N VAL A 5 -8.13 41.18 12.03
CA VAL A 5 -7.03 41.94 11.48
C VAL A 5 -6.72 41.33 10.12
N VAL A 6 -7.10 42.02 9.04
CA VAL A 6 -6.55 41.75 7.72
C VAL A 6 -5.11 42.26 7.78
N LEU A 7 -4.20 41.40 8.24
CA LEU A 7 -2.79 41.59 7.98
C LEU A 7 -2.62 41.50 6.47
N GLY A 8 -2.35 42.64 5.85
CA GLY A 8 -2.05 42.73 4.43
C GLY A 8 -0.84 41.87 4.12
N LEU A 9 -1.07 40.70 3.54
CA LEU A 9 -0.07 39.98 2.77
C LEU A 9 -0.35 40.33 1.31
N SER A 10 0.55 41.08 0.71
CA SER A 10 0.51 41.52 -0.69
C SER A 10 0.82 40.35 -1.66
N GLY A 11 0.12 39.23 -1.52
CA GLY A 11 0.28 38.04 -2.34
C GLY A 11 -1.07 37.48 -2.79
N ALA A 12 -1.07 36.68 -3.85
CA ALA A 12 -2.26 35.95 -4.25
C ALA A 12 -2.72 35.04 -3.10
N LYS A 13 -4.03 34.79 -2.95
CA LYS A 13 -4.46 33.66 -2.10
C LYS A 13 -4.54 32.42 -2.98
N ILE A 14 -3.93 31.33 -2.51
CA ILE A 14 -3.95 30.02 -3.19
C ILE A 14 -4.47 28.95 -2.23
N ILE A 15 -5.09 27.91 -2.78
CA ILE A 15 -5.52 26.71 -2.06
C ILE A 15 -5.23 25.46 -2.89
N LEU A 16 -5.13 24.31 -2.21
CA LEU A 16 -5.05 23.00 -2.84
C LEU A 16 -6.38 22.26 -2.67
N THR A 17 -6.93 21.74 -3.77
CA THR A 17 -8.26 21.11 -3.81
C THR A 17 -8.29 19.84 -4.66
N GLY A 18 -9.42 19.14 -4.66
CA GLY A 18 -9.66 17.93 -5.48
C GLY A 18 -9.65 16.63 -4.70
N SER A 19 -10.12 15.54 -5.31
CA SER A 19 -10.28 14.24 -4.65
C SER A 19 -8.91 13.66 -4.28
N GLY A 20 -8.68 13.40 -2.99
CA GLY A 20 -7.38 12.94 -2.49
C GLY A 20 -6.36 14.05 -2.23
N SER A 21 -6.77 15.32 -2.27
CA SER A 21 -5.91 16.44 -1.85
C SER A 21 -5.66 16.42 -0.34
N THR A 22 -4.46 16.84 0.06
CA THR A 22 -4.07 17.16 1.44
C THR A 22 -3.84 18.66 1.57
N ARG A 23 -3.45 19.12 2.77
CA ARG A 23 -3.03 20.51 2.98
C ARG A 23 -1.89 20.94 2.05
N CYS A 24 -1.04 20.01 1.64
CA CYS A 24 0.20 20.26 0.91
C CYS A 24 0.33 19.44 -0.38
N SER A 25 -0.78 18.85 -0.84
CA SER A 25 -0.86 18.21 -2.14
C SER A 25 -2.26 18.38 -2.71
N GLY A 26 -2.37 18.75 -3.98
CA GLY A 26 -3.68 18.92 -4.61
C GLY A 26 -3.61 19.74 -5.88
N ARG A 27 -4.77 19.99 -6.48
CA ARG A 27 -4.96 20.93 -7.58
C ARG A 27 -4.76 22.35 -7.07
N VAL A 28 -4.01 23.16 -7.80
CA VAL A 28 -3.76 24.56 -7.44
C VAL A 28 -4.92 25.43 -7.92
N GLU A 29 -5.53 26.16 -6.97
CA GLU A 29 -6.52 27.19 -7.27
C GLU A 29 -6.07 28.54 -6.70
N ILE A 30 -6.35 29.61 -7.44
CA ILE A 30 -5.98 30.98 -7.10
C ILE A 30 -7.23 31.84 -6.93
N TYR A 31 -7.25 32.69 -5.90
CA TYR A 31 -8.36 33.59 -5.61
C TYR A 31 -8.19 34.90 -6.37
N HIS A 32 -9.15 35.22 -7.22
CA HIS A 32 -9.19 36.49 -7.93
C HIS A 32 -10.63 36.87 -8.30
N ASN A 33 -10.96 38.17 -8.23
CA ASN A 33 -12.32 38.70 -8.47
C ASN A 33 -13.45 37.95 -7.76
N ASN A 34 -13.27 37.67 -6.45
CA ASN A 34 -14.23 36.96 -5.60
C ASN A 34 -14.56 35.51 -5.98
N ASN A 35 -13.73 34.86 -6.81
CA ASN A 35 -13.88 33.45 -7.15
C ASN A 35 -12.54 32.71 -7.01
N TRP A 36 -12.62 31.43 -6.68
CA TRP A 36 -11.50 30.49 -6.80
C TRP A 36 -11.46 29.97 -8.23
N MET A 37 -10.28 29.99 -8.84
CA MET A 37 -10.12 29.65 -10.25
C MET A 37 -8.92 28.73 -10.43
N SER A 38 -9.01 27.80 -11.38
CA SER A 38 -7.96 26.80 -11.60
C SER A 38 -6.76 27.36 -12.37
N VAL A 39 -5.59 26.81 -12.06
CA VAL A 39 -4.32 27.07 -12.77
C VAL A 39 -4.09 26.01 -13.84
N SER A 40 -3.67 26.43 -15.04
CA SER A 40 -3.37 25.57 -16.19
C SER A 40 -2.06 24.81 -16.00
N ASP A 41 -2.01 23.57 -16.48
CA ASP A 41 -0.78 22.75 -16.52
C ASP A 41 0.17 23.12 -17.68
N TYR A 42 -0.19 24.12 -18.50
CA TYR A 42 0.62 24.55 -19.64
C TYR A 42 1.87 25.30 -19.16
N ASN A 43 3.03 24.76 -19.49
CA ASN A 43 4.34 25.16 -18.96
C ASN A 43 4.52 25.00 -17.44
N TRP A 44 3.59 24.31 -16.78
CA TRP A 44 3.69 23.99 -15.36
C TRP A 44 4.88 23.05 -15.09
N ASP A 45 5.87 23.57 -14.37
CA ASP A 45 7.09 22.89 -14.01
C ASP A 45 7.36 22.88 -12.49
N LEU A 46 8.50 22.31 -12.09
CA LEU A 46 8.85 22.16 -10.67
C LEU A 46 9.14 23.51 -9.99
N ASN A 47 9.58 24.53 -10.73
CA ASN A 47 9.80 25.87 -10.19
C ASN A 47 8.46 26.56 -9.88
N ASP A 48 7.43 26.34 -10.70
CA ASP A 48 6.08 26.82 -10.40
C ASP A 48 5.52 26.15 -9.14
N ALA A 49 5.68 24.83 -9.06
CA ALA A 49 5.29 24.07 -7.89
C ALA A 49 6.05 24.52 -6.63
N GLU A 50 7.34 24.88 -6.75
CA GLU A 50 8.17 25.35 -5.63
C GLU A 50 7.61 26.64 -5.03
N VAL A 51 7.17 27.58 -5.88
CA VAL A 51 6.52 28.82 -5.44
C VAL A 51 5.22 28.51 -4.70
N VAL A 52 4.39 27.59 -5.22
CA VAL A 52 3.15 27.17 -4.55
C VAL A 52 3.44 26.53 -3.20
N CYS A 53 4.35 25.57 -3.15
CA CYS A 53 4.69 24.83 -1.93
C CYS A 53 5.27 25.76 -0.86
N ARG A 54 6.13 26.70 -1.26
CA ARG A 54 6.66 27.72 -0.35
C ARG A 54 5.59 28.70 0.11
N GLN A 55 4.73 29.18 -0.79
CA GLN A 55 3.65 30.11 -0.46
C GLN A 55 2.62 29.49 0.51
N LEU A 56 2.43 28.17 0.48
CA LEU A 56 1.57 27.42 1.41
C LEU A 56 2.28 26.97 2.70
N ASN A 57 3.59 27.26 2.84
CA ASN A 57 4.45 26.72 3.91
C ASN A 57 4.45 25.19 3.98
N CYS A 58 4.44 24.54 2.83
CA CYS A 58 4.42 23.09 2.65
C CYS A 58 5.80 22.49 2.30
N GLY A 59 6.87 23.28 2.52
CA GLY A 59 8.24 22.93 2.15
C GLY A 59 8.49 23.10 0.66
N THR A 60 9.35 22.26 0.08
CA THR A 60 9.75 22.30 -1.34
C THR A 60 8.78 21.51 -2.21
N ALA A 61 8.78 21.75 -3.51
CA ALA A 61 8.04 20.93 -4.47
C ALA A 61 8.73 19.59 -4.72
N LEU A 62 7.97 18.50 -4.58
CA LEU A 62 8.40 17.16 -4.98
C LEU A 62 7.93 16.84 -6.39
N GLU A 63 6.68 17.20 -6.70
CA GLU A 63 6.09 16.94 -8.03
C GLU A 63 5.23 18.11 -8.51
N ALA A 64 5.40 18.44 -9.79
CA ALA A 64 4.51 19.32 -10.55
C ALA A 64 3.57 18.45 -11.40
N LEU A 65 2.36 18.24 -10.90
CA LEU A 65 1.37 17.35 -11.52
C LEU A 65 0.61 18.05 -12.63
N ARG A 66 0.33 17.29 -13.70
CA ARG A 66 -0.33 17.76 -14.92
C ARG A 66 -1.56 16.92 -15.24
N SER A 67 -2.34 17.36 -16.21
CA SER A 67 -3.47 16.63 -16.79
C SER A 67 -4.60 16.31 -15.79
N ALA A 68 -4.90 17.26 -14.90
CA ALA A 68 -6.02 17.18 -13.96
C ALA A 68 -6.01 15.92 -13.06
N HIS A 69 -4.82 15.56 -12.55
CA HIS A 69 -4.59 14.43 -11.65
C HIS A 69 -5.61 14.32 -10.49
N PHE A 70 -6.06 15.44 -9.93
CA PHE A 70 -7.01 15.49 -8.81
C PHE A 70 -8.50 15.63 -9.19
N ARG A 71 -8.86 15.45 -10.49
CA ARG A 71 -10.20 15.60 -11.12
C ARG A 71 -10.96 16.91 -10.81
N ALA A 72 -11.61 17.51 -11.81
CA ALA A 72 -12.29 18.80 -11.68
C ALA A 72 -13.79 18.63 -11.38
N GLU A 73 -14.32 19.37 -10.41
CA GLU A 73 -15.77 19.51 -10.19
C GLU A 73 -16.35 20.83 -10.75
N THR A 74 -15.50 21.83 -11.08
CA THR A 74 -15.99 23.14 -11.55
C THR A 74 -15.20 23.67 -12.73
N GLU A 75 -15.96 24.14 -13.73
CA GLU A 75 -15.50 24.74 -14.97
C GLU A 75 -14.99 26.17 -14.73
N GLN A 76 -13.68 26.38 -14.83
CA GLN A 76 -13.01 27.51 -15.52
C GLN A 76 -11.52 27.59 -15.13
N ILE A 77 -10.63 27.29 -16.10
CA ILE A 77 -9.18 27.53 -16.00
C ILE A 77 -8.92 29.01 -16.30
N TRP A 78 -8.24 29.75 -15.42
CA TRP A 78 -8.08 31.21 -15.59
C TRP A 78 -6.63 31.72 -15.60
N LEU A 79 -5.70 31.02 -14.96
CA LEU A 79 -4.28 31.38 -14.95
C LEU A 79 -3.51 30.40 -15.83
N ASP A 80 -2.88 30.91 -16.90
CA ASP A 80 -2.24 30.09 -17.94
C ASP A 80 -0.81 30.53 -18.21
N ASN A 81 0.04 29.58 -18.64
CA ASN A 81 1.45 29.80 -18.93
C ASN A 81 2.20 30.44 -17.74
N VAL A 82 1.99 29.90 -16.54
CA VAL A 82 2.80 30.27 -15.37
C VAL A 82 4.22 29.81 -15.63
N ASN A 83 5.18 30.70 -15.36
CA ASN A 83 6.60 30.47 -15.56
C ASN A 83 7.36 31.20 -14.46
N CYS A 84 7.48 30.54 -13.32
CA CYS A 84 8.24 30.96 -12.17
C CYS A 84 9.73 30.63 -12.34
N SER A 85 10.60 31.46 -11.78
CA SER A 85 12.02 31.14 -11.58
C SER A 85 12.29 30.25 -10.37
N GLY A 86 11.27 30.09 -9.50
CA GLY A 86 11.32 29.31 -8.25
C GLY A 86 11.59 30.15 -7.00
N ASN A 87 11.96 31.43 -7.17
CA ASN A 87 12.34 32.34 -6.08
C ASN A 87 11.25 33.35 -5.70
N GLU A 88 10.15 33.40 -6.45
CA GLU A 88 9.00 34.28 -6.26
C GLU A 88 8.28 34.00 -4.94
N SER A 89 7.83 35.02 -4.22
CA SER A 89 7.17 34.82 -2.91
C SER A 89 5.70 34.42 -3.03
N SER A 90 5.09 34.66 -4.19
CA SER A 90 3.70 34.32 -4.48
C SER A 90 3.53 34.03 -5.98
N LEU A 91 2.59 33.14 -6.32
CA LEU A 91 2.31 32.72 -7.70
C LEU A 91 1.94 33.88 -8.64
N ASN A 92 1.33 34.97 -8.11
CA ASN A 92 1.04 36.19 -8.88
C ASN A 92 2.27 37.01 -9.29
N GLU A 93 3.44 36.73 -8.72
CA GLU A 93 4.70 37.41 -9.06
C GLU A 93 5.43 36.71 -10.21
N CYS A 94 5.04 35.47 -10.53
CA CYS A 94 5.59 34.73 -11.64
C CYS A 94 5.13 35.34 -12.98
N GLN A 95 5.92 35.12 -14.03
CA GLN A 95 5.47 35.49 -15.36
C GLN A 95 4.27 34.60 -15.73
N HIS A 96 3.14 35.21 -16.06
CA HIS A 96 1.93 34.48 -16.45
C HIS A 96 1.17 35.22 -17.55
N SER A 97 0.24 34.52 -18.23
CA SER A 97 -0.67 35.17 -19.18
C SER A 97 -1.68 36.06 -18.47
N GLU A 98 -2.26 37.01 -19.19
CA GLU A 98 -3.39 37.79 -18.67
C GLU A 98 -4.53 36.85 -18.23
N PHE A 99 -5.09 37.10 -17.04
CA PHE A 99 -6.21 36.34 -16.49
C PHE A 99 -7.36 36.20 -17.50
N GLY A 100 -7.82 34.97 -17.74
CA GLY A 100 -8.95 34.69 -18.63
C GLY A 100 -8.60 34.61 -20.13
N ARG A 101 -7.33 34.75 -20.54
CA ARG A 101 -6.87 34.41 -21.89
C ARG A 101 -6.19 33.03 -21.89
N HIS A 102 -6.95 31.96 -22.11
CA HIS A 102 -6.42 30.59 -22.24
C HIS A 102 -6.88 29.92 -23.55
N LYS A 103 -6.09 28.96 -24.03
CA LYS A 103 -6.45 28.04 -25.14
C LYS A 103 -6.62 26.58 -24.68
N CYS A 104 -6.57 26.33 -23.38
CA CYS A 104 -6.58 24.97 -22.82
C CYS A 104 -7.99 24.47 -22.49
N GLY A 105 -8.19 23.16 -22.67
CA GLY A 105 -9.39 22.41 -22.28
C GLY A 105 -9.41 22.05 -20.79
N TYR A 106 -10.56 21.56 -20.30
CA TYR A 106 -10.84 21.25 -18.89
C TYR A 106 -9.95 20.16 -18.26
N ASP A 107 -9.22 19.41 -19.08
CA ASP A 107 -8.32 18.32 -18.72
C ASP A 107 -6.92 18.78 -18.28
N ARG A 108 -6.70 20.10 -18.16
CA ARG A 108 -5.37 20.72 -18.04
C ARG A 108 -5.16 21.47 -16.73
N ASN A 109 -5.62 20.92 -15.61
CA ASN A 109 -5.38 21.55 -14.29
C ASN A 109 -4.02 21.17 -13.73
N ALA A 110 -3.29 22.18 -13.25
CA ALA A 110 -2.04 22.05 -12.52
C ALA A 110 -2.29 21.53 -11.10
N GLY A 111 -1.42 20.62 -10.65
CA GLY A 111 -1.37 20.16 -9.28
C GLY A 111 0.04 20.18 -8.73
N VAL A 112 0.15 20.06 -7.41
CA VAL A 112 1.43 19.97 -6.71
C VAL A 112 1.41 18.83 -5.69
N ILE A 113 2.59 18.25 -5.48
CA ILE A 113 2.90 17.50 -4.27
C ILE A 113 4.07 18.22 -3.62
N CYS A 114 3.85 18.76 -2.44
CA CYS A 114 4.89 19.42 -1.65
C CYS A 114 5.54 18.43 -0.69
N SER A 115 6.72 18.79 -0.19
CA SER A 115 7.58 17.94 0.61
C SER A 115 7.09 17.62 2.01
N ASP A 116 5.84 17.99 2.34
CA ASP A 116 5.13 17.81 3.62
C ASP A 116 6.10 17.55 4.76
N LEU A 117 6.45 18.60 5.51
CA LEU A 117 7.69 18.74 6.27
C LEU A 117 8.04 17.59 7.24
N ILE A 118 7.18 16.59 7.46
CA ILE A 118 7.36 15.48 8.39
C ILE A 118 6.98 14.14 7.75
N ARG A 119 7.75 13.09 8.05
CA ARG A 119 7.41 11.68 7.74
C ARG A 119 7.63 10.77 8.94
N LEU A 120 6.99 9.60 8.91
CA LEU A 120 7.25 8.50 9.83
C LEU A 120 8.08 7.42 9.11
N ALA A 121 9.25 7.09 9.65
CA ALA A 121 10.22 6.18 9.04
C ALA A 121 10.76 5.14 10.03
N GLY A 122 11.59 4.21 9.54
CA GLY A 122 12.30 3.22 10.37
C GLY A 122 11.78 1.79 10.27
N SER A 123 12.48 0.88 10.94
CA SER A 123 12.16 -0.54 10.97
C SER A 123 10.86 -0.76 11.73
N GLY A 124 9.87 -1.38 11.06
CA GLY A 124 8.54 -1.58 11.64
C GLY A 124 7.64 -0.33 11.61
N SER A 125 8.03 0.72 10.86
CA SER A 125 7.14 1.86 10.63
C SER A 125 5.95 1.50 9.73
N ALA A 126 4.85 2.21 9.97
CA ALA A 126 3.61 2.20 9.21
C ALA A 126 3.17 3.66 8.97
N ARG A 127 2.11 3.88 8.18
CA ARG A 127 1.62 5.22 7.82
C ARG A 127 1.42 6.15 9.04
N CYS A 128 0.92 5.58 10.13
CA CYS A 128 0.56 6.30 11.36
C CYS A 128 1.39 5.87 12.58
N SER A 129 2.55 5.24 12.36
CA SER A 129 3.51 4.97 13.42
C SER A 129 4.94 4.86 12.90
N GLY A 130 5.89 5.53 13.53
CA GLY A 130 7.29 5.42 13.16
C GLY A 130 8.17 6.44 13.86
N ARG A 131 9.46 6.43 13.50
CA ARG A 131 10.40 7.49 13.85
C ARG A 131 10.02 8.77 13.12
N VAL A 132 9.94 9.87 13.84
CA VAL A 132 9.61 11.18 13.29
C VAL A 132 10.85 11.77 12.63
N GLU A 133 10.75 12.06 11.34
CA GLU A 133 11.78 12.75 10.56
C GLU A 133 11.20 14.01 9.92
N ILE A 134 12.00 15.06 9.84
CA ILE A 134 11.61 16.36 9.31
C ILE A 134 12.49 16.73 8.10
N TYR A 135 11.90 17.33 7.08
CA TYR A 135 12.62 17.81 5.90
C TYR A 135 12.99 19.28 6.07
N HIS A 136 14.29 19.59 6.03
CA HIS A 136 14.79 20.96 6.12
C HIS A 136 16.09 21.10 5.33
N ASN A 137 16.31 22.24 4.68
CA ASN A 137 17.49 22.51 3.81
C ASN A 137 17.83 21.37 2.84
N ASN A 138 16.83 20.84 2.14
CA ASN A 138 16.93 19.76 1.17
C ASN A 138 17.42 18.41 1.72
N ILE A 139 17.33 18.18 3.04
CA ILE A 139 17.81 16.96 3.68
C ILE A 139 16.80 16.51 4.75
N TRP A 140 16.46 15.22 4.76
CA TRP A 140 15.74 14.60 5.87
C TRP A 140 16.64 14.49 7.10
N GLY A 141 16.16 14.98 8.23
CA GLY A 141 16.85 14.86 9.50
C GLY A 141 15.92 14.39 10.61
N ARG A 142 16.54 14.01 11.72
CA ARG A 142 15.89 13.36 12.85
C ARG A 142 15.30 14.38 13.82
N VAL A 143 14.32 13.94 14.59
CA VAL A 143 13.80 14.67 15.74
C VAL A 143 14.28 13.97 17.02
N SER A 144 14.80 14.76 17.96
CA SER A 144 15.26 14.27 19.26
C SER A 144 14.11 13.81 20.14
N ASP A 145 14.30 12.72 20.88
CA ASP A 145 13.37 12.30 21.94
C ASP A 145 13.53 13.09 23.26
N GLY A 146 14.51 14.01 23.33
CA GLY A 146 14.73 14.91 24.46
C GLY A 146 13.56 15.89 24.61
N GLY A 147 12.76 15.70 25.66
CA GLY A 147 11.56 16.50 25.93
C GLY A 147 10.32 16.09 25.12
N TRP A 148 10.43 15.07 24.28
CA TRP A 148 9.36 14.60 23.39
C TRP A 148 8.19 14.00 24.19
N ASP A 149 6.99 14.56 24.04
CA ASP A 149 5.80 14.16 24.78
C ASP A 149 4.56 13.90 23.89
N LEU A 150 3.43 13.54 24.52
CA LEU A 150 2.18 13.26 23.81
C LEU A 150 1.62 14.47 23.08
N ASN A 151 1.88 15.71 23.52
CA ASN A 151 1.43 16.91 22.83
C ASN A 151 2.24 17.12 21.54
N ASP A 152 3.54 16.80 21.56
CA ASP A 152 4.37 16.82 20.35
C ASP A 152 3.87 15.78 19.34
N ALA A 153 3.60 14.57 19.80
CA ALA A 153 3.02 13.52 18.96
C ALA A 153 1.62 13.88 18.47
N GLU A 154 0.81 14.61 19.25
CA GLU A 154 -0.54 15.03 18.83
C GLU A 154 -0.44 15.94 17.60
N VAL A 155 0.53 16.86 17.59
CA VAL A 155 0.80 17.71 16.43
C VAL A 155 1.26 16.86 15.24
N VAL A 156 2.17 15.90 15.43
CA VAL A 156 2.60 14.98 14.35
C VAL A 156 1.43 14.17 13.79
N CYS A 157 0.64 13.57 14.66
CA CYS A 157 -0.49 12.71 14.27
C CYS A 157 -1.56 13.50 13.54
N ARG A 158 -1.88 14.71 14.01
CA ARG A 158 -2.80 15.60 13.32
C ARG A 158 -2.24 16.11 11.99
N GLN A 159 -0.96 16.48 11.95
CA GLN A 159 -0.29 16.95 10.73
C GLN A 159 -0.27 15.88 9.63
N LEU A 160 -0.14 14.60 10.02
CA LEU A 160 -0.18 13.46 9.11
C LEU A 160 -1.59 12.92 8.81
N ASN A 161 -2.63 13.56 9.36
CA ASN A 161 -4.01 13.06 9.34
C ASN A 161 -4.15 11.61 9.84
N CYS A 162 -3.44 11.28 10.91
CA CYS A 162 -3.38 9.97 11.53
C CYS A 162 -4.18 9.88 12.84
N GLY A 163 -5.04 10.87 13.09
CA GLY A 163 -5.85 10.99 14.29
C GLY A 163 -5.08 11.59 15.46
N THR A 164 -5.38 11.12 16.68
CA THR A 164 -4.78 11.59 17.94
C THR A 164 -3.53 10.80 18.32
N ALA A 165 -2.66 11.34 19.15
CA ALA A 165 -1.50 10.62 19.66
C ALA A 165 -1.88 9.59 20.72
N LEU A 166 -1.37 8.37 20.56
CA LEU A 166 -1.56 7.26 21.49
C LEU A 166 -0.34 7.05 22.39
N ALA A 167 0.86 7.14 21.80
CA ALA A 167 2.11 6.87 22.49
C ALA A 167 3.31 7.54 21.81
N VAL A 168 4.33 7.82 22.62
CA VAL A 168 5.63 8.36 22.22
C VAL A 168 6.73 7.36 22.55
N PRO A 169 7.11 6.48 21.61
CA PRO A 169 8.23 5.58 21.83
C PRO A 169 9.56 6.37 21.80
N HIS A 170 10.40 6.12 22.79
CA HIS A 170 11.71 6.74 22.96
C HIS A 170 12.84 5.80 22.53
N SER A 171 14.09 6.29 22.60
CA SER A 171 15.30 5.49 22.46
C SER A 171 15.39 4.76 21.12
N ALA A 172 14.97 5.44 20.05
CA ALA A 172 15.04 4.92 18.69
C ALA A 172 14.36 3.56 18.51
N HIS A 173 13.16 3.39 19.08
CA HIS A 173 12.34 2.18 18.96
C HIS A 173 12.20 1.66 17.52
N PHE A 174 12.04 2.56 16.54
CA PHE A 174 11.96 2.23 15.10
C PHE A 174 13.34 2.14 14.41
N GLY A 175 14.39 1.91 15.19
CA GLY A 175 15.78 2.02 14.77
C GLY A 175 16.28 3.46 14.76
N ALA A 176 17.60 3.63 14.93
CA ALA A 176 18.25 4.92 14.82
C ALA A 176 18.27 5.37 13.36
N GLY A 177 17.82 6.59 13.11
CA GLY A 177 17.93 7.21 11.79
C GLY A 177 19.37 7.60 11.47
N THR A 178 19.64 7.79 10.17
CA THR A 178 20.91 8.30 9.67
C THR A 178 20.79 9.80 9.38
N GLY A 179 21.85 10.58 9.65
CA GLY A 179 21.86 12.03 9.39
C GLY A 179 21.81 12.89 10.64
N GLN A 180 21.68 14.21 10.49
CA GLN A 180 21.66 15.14 11.62
C GLN A 180 20.30 15.19 12.33
N PHE A 181 20.29 15.72 13.55
CA PHE A 181 19.04 16.12 14.20
C PHE A 181 18.68 17.53 13.75
N TRP A 182 17.46 17.70 13.24
CA TRP A 182 16.94 19.02 12.88
C TRP A 182 16.26 19.69 14.05
N LEU A 183 15.56 18.94 14.90
CA LEU A 183 14.84 19.49 16.04
C LEU A 183 15.28 18.80 17.33
N ASP A 184 15.43 19.62 18.38
CA ASP A 184 15.78 19.21 19.74
C ASP A 184 14.99 20.03 20.76
N ASN A 185 14.62 19.42 21.90
CA ASN A 185 13.73 19.98 22.92
C ASN A 185 12.44 20.56 22.33
N VAL A 186 11.76 19.77 21.50
CA VAL A 186 10.44 20.14 21.00
C VAL A 186 9.47 20.18 22.18
N ALA A 187 8.66 21.23 22.24
CA ALA A 187 7.68 21.46 23.29
C ALA A 187 6.45 22.14 22.69
N CYS A 188 5.58 21.32 22.11
CA CYS A 188 4.27 21.70 21.61
C CYS A 188 3.26 21.89 22.76
N SER A 189 2.26 22.73 22.53
CA SER A 189 1.04 22.81 23.35
C SER A 189 -0.01 21.78 22.93
N GLY A 190 0.17 21.14 21.77
CA GLY A 190 -0.74 20.15 21.17
C GLY A 190 -1.70 20.75 20.13
N THR A 191 -1.72 22.08 20.01
CA THR A 191 -2.67 22.81 19.14
C THR A 191 -2.05 23.36 17.86
N GLU A 192 -0.73 23.27 17.74
CA GLU A 192 0.07 23.80 16.62
C GLU A 192 -0.28 23.10 15.29
N SER A 193 -0.27 23.82 14.17
CA SER A 193 -0.64 23.20 12.89
C SER A 193 0.49 22.37 12.27
N SER A 194 1.73 22.64 12.68
CA SER A 194 2.92 21.90 12.27
C SER A 194 3.91 21.74 13.43
N LEU A 195 4.69 20.66 13.45
CA LEU A 195 5.75 20.46 14.44
C LEU A 195 6.81 21.58 14.43
N THR A 196 6.99 22.23 13.29
CA THR A 196 7.90 23.38 13.12
C THR A 196 7.42 24.67 13.79
N GLU A 197 6.15 24.73 14.20
CA GLU A 197 5.57 25.88 14.91
C GLU A 197 5.71 25.74 16.43
N CYS A 198 6.04 24.54 16.91
CA CYS A 198 6.26 24.28 18.32
C CYS A 198 7.52 24.99 18.81
N LYS A 199 7.63 25.19 20.12
CA LYS A 199 8.89 25.68 20.69
C LYS A 199 9.95 24.60 20.52
N HIS A 200 11.12 24.96 19.99
CA HIS A 200 12.26 24.05 19.83
C HIS A 200 13.59 24.83 19.92
N SER A 201 14.71 24.12 19.99
CA SER A 201 16.05 24.70 20.19
C SER A 201 16.65 25.43 18.97
N GLY A 202 15.85 25.62 17.90
CA GLY A 202 16.30 26.05 16.57
C GLY A 202 16.75 24.88 15.66
N PHE A 203 16.66 25.07 14.34
CA PHE A 203 17.02 24.03 13.37
C PHE A 203 18.51 23.70 13.41
N GLY A 204 18.84 22.41 13.53
CA GLY A 204 20.23 21.91 13.54
C GLY A 204 21.00 22.21 14.83
N SER A 205 20.35 22.86 15.80
CA SER A 205 20.89 23.13 17.13
C SER A 205 20.44 22.02 18.07
N HIS A 206 21.31 21.04 18.32
CA HIS A 206 21.03 19.88 19.15
C HIS A 206 22.21 19.50 20.05
N SER A 207 21.92 18.88 21.19
CA SER A 207 22.93 18.29 22.08
C SER A 207 22.90 16.75 22.11
N CYS A 208 22.13 16.17 21.19
CA CYS A 208 21.78 14.75 21.21
C CYS A 208 22.81 13.81 20.58
N GLY A 209 22.94 12.62 21.17
CA GLY A 209 23.76 11.50 20.72
C GLY A 209 23.02 10.49 19.83
N GLN A 210 23.65 9.35 19.55
CA GLN A 210 23.02 8.28 18.76
C GLN A 210 21.90 7.59 19.56
N GLY A 211 20.81 7.23 18.89
CA GLY A 211 19.70 6.49 19.49
C GLY A 211 18.66 7.34 20.22
N GLN A 212 18.76 8.66 20.17
CA GLN A 212 17.80 9.60 20.76
C GLN A 212 16.75 10.06 19.74
N ASP A 213 16.19 9.10 19.00
CA ASP A 213 15.26 9.38 17.92
C ASP A 213 13.82 9.29 18.42
N ALA A 214 13.06 10.37 18.27
CA ALA A 214 11.65 10.44 18.61
C ALA A 214 10.80 9.57 17.68
N GLY A 215 9.79 8.90 18.25
CA GLY A 215 8.75 8.24 17.47
C GLY A 215 7.35 8.66 17.89
N SER A 216 6.37 8.30 17.07
CA SER A 216 4.95 8.49 17.36
C SER A 216 4.13 7.24 17.01
N PHE A 217 3.08 7.00 17.79
CA PHE A 217 1.95 6.12 17.46
C PHE A 217 0.68 6.96 17.48
N CYS A 218 -0.06 6.95 16.39
CA CYS A 218 -1.30 7.73 16.24
C CYS A 218 -2.55 6.83 16.28
N SER A 219 -3.74 7.40 16.46
CA SER A 219 -4.95 6.62 16.74
C SER A 219 -5.52 5.84 15.56
N TYR A 220 -5.18 6.20 14.32
CA TYR A 220 -5.65 5.50 13.13
C TYR A 220 -4.71 4.37 12.71
N LEU A 221 -4.44 3.44 13.64
CA LEU A 221 -3.65 2.24 13.38
C LEU A 221 -4.53 1.09 12.91
N ILE A 222 -4.27 0.66 11.68
CA ILE A 222 -4.74 -0.63 11.15
C ILE A 222 -3.56 -1.59 11.11
N ARG A 223 -3.81 -2.84 11.50
CA ARG A 223 -2.90 -3.95 11.26
C ARG A 223 -3.62 -5.10 10.56
N LEU A 224 -2.84 -5.95 9.88
CA LEU A 224 -3.31 -7.22 9.34
C LEU A 224 -2.82 -8.36 10.23
N ALA A 225 -3.72 -9.26 10.61
CA ALA A 225 -3.47 -10.36 11.54
C ALA A 225 -4.14 -11.66 11.10
N GLY A 226 -3.86 -12.77 11.78
CA GLY A 226 -4.51 -14.07 11.54
C GLY A 226 -3.58 -15.12 10.93
N SER A 227 -4.11 -16.33 10.74
CA SER A 227 -3.34 -17.47 10.27
C SER A 227 -2.98 -17.29 8.79
N GLY A 228 -1.68 -17.29 8.48
CA GLY A 228 -1.21 -17.04 7.11
C GLY A 228 -1.22 -15.56 6.70
N SER A 229 -1.44 -14.63 7.63
CA SER A 229 -1.34 -13.20 7.34
C SER A 229 0.09 -12.80 6.98
N THR A 230 0.23 -11.90 6.01
CA THR A 230 1.48 -11.24 5.64
C THR A 230 1.41 -9.76 6.01
N ARG A 231 2.43 -8.99 5.63
CA ARG A 231 2.40 -7.52 5.72
C ARG A 231 1.24 -6.90 4.91
N CYS A 232 0.79 -7.56 3.84
CA CYS A 232 -0.14 -7.01 2.86
C CYS A 232 -1.38 -7.91 2.64
N SER A 233 -1.61 -8.86 3.53
CA SER A 233 -2.73 -9.79 3.47
C SER A 233 -3.08 -10.27 4.88
N GLY A 234 -4.36 -10.26 5.28
CA GLY A 234 -4.78 -10.68 6.62
C GLY A 234 -6.13 -10.13 7.07
N ARG A 235 -6.57 -10.56 8.25
CA ARG A 235 -7.73 -10.01 8.97
C ARG A 235 -7.46 -8.56 9.35
N VAL A 236 -8.44 -7.69 9.11
CA VAL A 236 -8.32 -6.26 9.42
C VAL A 236 -8.62 -6.03 10.90
N GLU A 237 -7.64 -5.47 11.62
CA GLU A 237 -7.80 -5.06 13.02
C GLU A 237 -7.48 -3.57 13.18
N ILE A 238 -8.32 -2.88 13.95
CA ILE A 238 -8.22 -1.45 14.24
C ILE A 238 -7.87 -1.28 15.70
N TYR A 239 -6.94 -0.37 15.99
CA TYR A 239 -6.66 0.04 17.36
C TYR A 239 -7.53 1.23 17.76
N HIS A 240 -8.39 1.06 18.75
CA HIS A 240 -9.22 2.14 19.26
C HIS A 240 -9.36 2.03 20.78
N LYS A 241 -9.31 3.16 21.51
CA LYS A 241 -9.39 3.23 22.98
C LYS A 241 -8.45 2.24 23.70
N ASN A 242 -7.21 2.15 23.25
CA ASN A 242 -6.17 1.26 23.77
C ASN A 242 -6.42 -0.25 23.64
N ILE A 243 -7.32 -0.67 22.75
CA ILE A 243 -7.64 -2.08 22.52
C ILE A 243 -7.72 -2.36 21.02
N TRP A 244 -7.12 -3.48 20.59
CA TRP A 244 -7.30 -4.00 19.24
C TRP A 244 -8.69 -4.63 19.10
N GLY A 245 -9.37 -4.31 18.02
CA GLY A 245 -10.65 -4.90 17.67
C GLY A 245 -10.80 -5.11 16.18
N THR A 246 -11.81 -5.87 15.78
CA THR A 246 -12.01 -6.34 14.41
C THR A 246 -13.05 -5.48 13.68
N VAL A 247 -13.23 -5.77 12.38
CA VAL A 247 -14.23 -5.13 11.52
C VAL A 247 -15.15 -6.22 10.97
N SER A 248 -16.46 -5.96 11.01
CA SER A 248 -17.51 -6.87 10.54
C SER A 248 -17.66 -6.83 9.01
N ASP A 249 -18.02 -7.97 8.41
CA ASP A 249 -18.21 -8.17 6.97
C ASP A 249 -19.52 -7.65 6.41
N TYR A 250 -20.37 -7.09 7.26
CA TYR A 250 -21.60 -6.45 6.84
C TYR A 250 -21.31 -5.28 5.90
N ASN A 251 -21.73 -5.42 4.64
CA ASN A 251 -21.47 -4.53 3.51
C ASN A 251 -19.98 -4.38 3.09
N TRP A 252 -19.10 -5.25 3.58
CA TRP A 252 -17.68 -5.22 3.24
C TRP A 252 -17.42 -5.56 1.77
N ASP A 253 -16.89 -4.61 1.02
CA ASP A 253 -16.63 -4.74 -0.41
C ASP A 253 -15.17 -4.43 -0.81
N LEU A 254 -14.91 -4.44 -2.12
CA LEU A 254 -13.57 -4.19 -2.66
C LEU A 254 -13.11 -2.74 -2.49
N ASN A 255 -14.03 -1.76 -2.41
CA ASN A 255 -13.69 -0.37 -2.16
C ASN A 255 -13.21 -0.19 -0.71
N ASP A 256 -13.86 -0.87 0.25
CA ASP A 256 -13.41 -0.88 1.64
C ASP A 256 -12.02 -1.49 1.77
N ALA A 257 -11.81 -2.64 1.12
CA ALA A 257 -10.52 -3.29 1.08
C ALA A 257 -9.45 -2.41 0.42
N ASP A 258 -9.80 -1.65 -0.64
CA ASP A 258 -8.85 -0.79 -1.34
C ASP A 258 -8.37 0.36 -0.45
N VAL A 259 -9.29 0.95 0.34
CA VAL A 259 -8.94 1.94 1.36
C VAL A 259 -7.98 1.34 2.38
N VAL A 260 -8.22 0.11 2.87
CA VAL A 260 -7.28 -0.56 3.80
C VAL A 260 -5.92 -0.77 3.15
N CYS A 261 -5.87 -1.34 1.95
CA CYS A 261 -4.64 -1.65 1.24
C CYS A 261 -3.80 -0.40 0.96
N ARG A 262 -4.45 0.71 0.60
CA ARG A 262 -3.81 2.01 0.44
C ARG A 262 -3.38 2.62 1.77
N GLN A 263 -4.19 2.48 2.82
CA GLN A 263 -3.87 2.98 4.16
C GLN A 263 -2.60 2.32 4.73
N ILE A 264 -2.41 1.02 4.51
CA ILE A 264 -1.22 0.28 4.97
C ILE A 264 -0.06 0.29 3.96
N ASN A 265 -0.18 1.04 2.87
CA ASN A 265 0.80 1.17 1.79
C ASN A 265 1.20 -0.18 1.16
N CYS A 266 0.19 -0.99 0.82
CA CYS A 266 0.32 -2.27 0.14
C CYS A 266 -0.32 -2.25 -1.25
N GLY A 267 -0.44 -1.06 -1.87
CA GLY A 267 -1.06 -0.89 -3.19
C GLY A 267 -2.58 -0.99 -3.15
N SER A 268 -3.18 -1.45 -4.25
CA SER A 268 -4.63 -1.61 -4.40
C SER A 268 -5.13 -2.95 -3.85
N ALA A 269 -6.42 -3.02 -3.52
CA ALA A 269 -7.06 -4.28 -3.14
C ALA A 269 -7.12 -5.26 -4.32
N VAL A 270 -6.75 -6.50 -4.04
CA VAL A 270 -6.94 -7.65 -4.92
C VAL A 270 -8.20 -8.40 -4.51
N ASP A 271 -8.45 -8.51 -3.21
CA ASP A 271 -9.61 -9.23 -2.68
C ASP A 271 -10.10 -8.63 -1.35
N ALA A 272 -11.43 -8.72 -1.16
CA ALA A 272 -12.14 -8.31 0.05
C ALA A 272 -12.77 -9.56 0.67
N LEU A 273 -12.12 -10.08 1.71
CA LEU A 273 -12.46 -11.36 2.30
C LEU A 273 -13.44 -11.18 3.46
N GLN A 274 -14.40 -12.09 3.53
CA GLN A 274 -15.47 -12.11 4.54
C GLN A 274 -15.39 -13.42 5.33
N LEU A 275 -16.31 -13.61 6.28
CA LEU A 275 -16.49 -14.87 7.01
C LEU A 275 -15.21 -15.37 7.72
N ALA A 276 -14.43 -14.45 8.28
CA ALA A 276 -13.23 -14.76 9.06
C ALA A 276 -12.22 -15.66 8.33
N TYR A 277 -11.96 -15.40 7.03
CA TYR A 277 -11.04 -16.19 6.20
C TYR A 277 -9.66 -16.42 6.85
N PHE A 278 -9.09 -15.41 7.53
CA PHE A 278 -7.81 -15.51 8.24
C PHE A 278 -7.94 -16.02 9.68
N GLY A 279 -9.07 -16.64 10.01
CA GLY A 279 -9.49 -17.02 11.35
C GLY A 279 -10.21 -15.89 12.08
N GLU A 280 -11.01 -16.29 13.06
CA GLU A 280 -11.74 -15.38 13.94
C GLU A 280 -10.77 -14.57 14.81
N GLY A 281 -11.06 -13.28 14.98
CA GLY A 281 -10.44 -12.44 15.97
C GLY A 281 -11.02 -12.67 17.37
N THR A 282 -10.66 -11.78 18.29
CA THR A 282 -11.12 -11.85 19.68
C THR A 282 -11.35 -10.46 20.22
N GLY A 283 -12.38 -10.31 21.07
CA GLY A 283 -12.62 -9.08 21.80
C GLY A 283 -13.66 -8.18 21.13
N GLN A 284 -13.33 -6.89 20.99
CA GLN A 284 -14.28 -5.90 20.50
C GLN A 284 -14.34 -5.91 18.96
N ILE A 285 -15.54 -5.79 18.39
CA ILE A 285 -15.72 -5.40 16.99
C ILE A 285 -15.88 -3.89 16.96
N TRP A 286 -14.94 -3.17 16.33
CA TRP A 286 -14.92 -1.71 16.36
C TRP A 286 -15.81 -1.09 15.30
N LEU A 287 -15.77 -1.61 14.07
CA LEU A 287 -16.54 -1.09 12.95
C LEU A 287 -17.41 -2.20 12.36
N SER A 288 -18.56 -1.79 11.85
CA SER A 288 -19.50 -2.61 11.09
C SER A 288 -20.27 -1.72 10.14
N ASP A 289 -20.79 -2.32 9.06
CA ASP A 289 -21.51 -1.58 8.02
C ASP A 289 -20.62 -0.49 7.43
N VAL A 290 -19.37 -0.85 7.14
CA VAL A 290 -18.41 0.07 6.54
C VAL A 290 -18.77 0.19 5.07
N THR A 291 -18.84 1.42 4.58
CA THR A 291 -19.14 1.71 3.18
C THR A 291 -18.25 2.85 2.70
N CYS A 292 -17.14 2.47 2.09
CA CYS A 292 -16.19 3.37 1.46
C CYS A 292 -16.56 3.65 0.00
N SER A 293 -16.31 4.87 -0.46
CA SER A 293 -16.31 5.23 -1.88
C SER A 293 -15.05 4.77 -2.63
N GLY A 294 -13.99 4.39 -1.88
CA GLY A 294 -12.68 3.96 -2.37
C GLY A 294 -11.62 5.08 -2.35
N ASN A 295 -12.02 6.33 -2.14
CA ASN A 295 -11.13 7.49 -2.15
C ASN A 295 -10.68 7.94 -0.75
N GLU A 296 -11.26 7.37 0.30
CA GLU A 296 -10.99 7.71 1.70
C GLU A 296 -9.53 7.43 2.08
N SER A 297 -8.91 8.28 2.88
CA SER A 297 -7.49 8.09 3.23
C SER A 297 -7.30 7.03 4.32
N SER A 298 -8.37 6.76 5.08
CA SER A 298 -8.43 5.73 6.10
C SER A 298 -9.81 5.07 6.18
N LEU A 299 -9.84 3.81 6.60
CA LEU A 299 -11.07 3.05 6.83
C LEU A 299 -12.01 3.72 7.85
N THR A 300 -11.45 4.49 8.78
CA THR A 300 -12.22 5.21 9.81
C THR A 300 -12.90 6.47 9.29
N GLU A 301 -12.60 6.90 8.05
CA GLU A 301 -13.25 8.03 7.38
C GLU A 301 -14.45 7.60 6.54
N CYS A 302 -14.60 6.29 6.28
CA CYS A 302 -15.73 5.74 5.56
C CYS A 302 -17.01 5.81 6.38
N GLU A 303 -18.17 5.80 5.70
CA GLU A 303 -19.45 5.72 6.39
C GLU A 303 -19.51 4.39 7.16
N HIS A 304 -19.93 4.45 8.42
CA HIS A 304 -20.00 3.27 9.30
C HIS A 304 -21.05 3.45 10.41
N SER A 305 -21.57 2.34 10.93
CA SER A 305 -22.63 2.32 11.98
C SER A 305 -22.23 2.87 13.38
N GLY A 306 -20.98 3.33 13.52
CA GLY A 306 -20.43 3.93 14.73
C GLY A 306 -19.61 2.95 15.57
N TRP A 307 -18.74 3.50 16.40
CA TRP A 307 -17.71 2.73 17.13
C TRP A 307 -18.30 1.79 18.18
N GLY A 308 -18.06 0.49 18.04
CA GLY A 308 -18.39 -0.52 19.03
C GLY A 308 -19.89 -0.81 19.20
N ASN A 309 -20.72 -0.40 18.23
CA ASN A 309 -22.18 -0.58 18.27
C ASN A 309 -22.64 -1.98 17.81
N TYR A 310 -21.70 -2.86 17.47
CA TYR A 310 -21.97 -4.16 16.86
C TYR A 310 -21.59 -5.31 17.79
N TYR A 311 -22.48 -6.30 17.91
CA TYR A 311 -22.41 -7.37 18.92
C TYR A 311 -22.48 -8.78 18.32
N SER A 312 -22.34 -8.92 16.99
CA SER A 312 -22.31 -10.27 16.39
C SER A 312 -20.94 -10.93 16.63
N GLY A 313 -20.83 -12.22 16.34
CA GLY A 313 -19.61 -13.00 16.60
C GLY A 313 -18.49 -12.71 15.59
N HIS A 314 -17.26 -13.04 15.98
CA HIS A 314 -16.05 -12.91 15.15
C HIS A 314 -16.02 -13.77 13.89
N TYR A 315 -17.02 -14.62 13.69
CA TYR A 315 -17.25 -15.34 12.44
C TYR A 315 -17.38 -14.40 11.23
N TYR A 316 -17.80 -13.15 11.46
CA TYR A 316 -17.97 -12.14 10.43
C TYR A 316 -16.77 -11.18 10.30
N ASP A 317 -15.61 -11.53 10.87
CA ASP A 317 -14.44 -10.65 10.75
C ASP A 317 -13.92 -10.59 9.31
N VAL A 318 -13.63 -9.38 8.84
CA VAL A 318 -13.15 -9.14 7.46
C VAL A 318 -11.65 -9.34 7.32
N GLY A 319 -11.23 -9.67 6.10
CA GLY A 319 -9.84 -9.69 5.68
C GLY A 319 -9.63 -8.96 4.36
N VAL A 320 -8.38 -8.68 4.04
CA VAL A 320 -7.96 -8.10 2.77
C VAL A 320 -6.78 -8.84 2.18
N ILE A 321 -6.70 -8.85 0.85
CA ILE A 321 -5.49 -9.19 0.11
C ILE A 321 -5.14 -8.00 -0.77
N CYS A 322 -3.93 -7.47 -0.62
CA CYS A 322 -3.47 -6.30 -1.36
C CYS A 322 -2.48 -6.69 -2.46
N SER A 323 -2.32 -5.84 -3.48
CA SER A 323 -1.40 -6.09 -4.61
C SER A 323 0.06 -6.13 -4.18
N GLY A 324 0.41 -5.47 -3.07
CA GLY A 324 1.71 -5.54 -2.40
C GLY A 324 2.08 -6.93 -1.89
N ASP A 325 1.09 -7.80 -1.67
CA ASP A 325 1.33 -9.22 -1.35
C ASP A 325 1.90 -9.97 -2.57
N LYS A 326 1.44 -9.58 -3.77
CA LYS A 326 1.96 -10.09 -5.05
C LYS A 326 3.30 -9.47 -5.44
N MET A 327 3.66 -8.28 -4.94
CA MET A 327 4.96 -7.63 -5.23
C MET A 327 6.17 -8.32 -4.58
N ARG A 328 5.99 -9.06 -3.46
CA ARG A 328 7.03 -9.97 -2.98
C ARG A 328 7.15 -11.21 -3.87
N THR A 329 6.01 -11.74 -4.31
CA THR A 329 5.98 -12.87 -5.25
C THR A 329 6.59 -12.48 -6.62
N LEU A 330 6.39 -11.25 -7.11
CA LEU A 330 6.96 -10.74 -8.35
C LEU A 330 8.44 -10.33 -8.23
N LEU A 331 8.90 -9.88 -7.06
CA LEU A 331 10.34 -9.69 -6.80
C LEU A 331 11.06 -11.05 -6.72
N ASP A 332 10.41 -12.07 -6.17
CA ASP A 332 10.90 -13.46 -6.23
C ASP A 332 10.84 -14.03 -7.67
N ILE A 333 9.85 -13.65 -8.50
CA ILE A 333 9.76 -14.04 -9.92
C ILE A 333 10.76 -13.26 -10.81
N SER A 334 11.14 -12.02 -10.44
CA SER A 334 12.17 -11.27 -11.18
C SER A 334 13.54 -11.95 -11.10
N ALA A 335 13.84 -12.61 -9.97
CA ALA A 335 15.00 -13.50 -9.83
C ALA A 335 14.89 -14.77 -10.68
N TYR A 336 13.66 -15.21 -11.01
CA TYR A 336 13.39 -16.33 -11.93
C TYR A 336 13.55 -15.96 -13.41
N SER A 337 13.37 -14.69 -13.79
CA SER A 337 13.51 -14.24 -15.18
C SER A 337 14.96 -14.18 -15.68
N CYS A 338 15.95 -14.44 -14.81
CA CYS A 338 17.37 -14.49 -15.16
C CYS A 338 17.90 -15.93 -15.33
N VAL A 339 17.08 -16.94 -15.63
CA VAL A 339 17.59 -18.25 -16.10
C VAL A 339 16.67 -18.84 -17.17
N SER A 340 16.55 -18.17 -18.31
CA SER A 340 16.19 -18.86 -19.55
C SER A 340 16.96 -18.24 -20.70
N ASN A 341 18.00 -18.97 -21.12
CA ASN A 341 18.74 -18.72 -22.35
C ASN A 341 17.77 -18.81 -23.53
N GLU A 342 17.34 -17.68 -24.08
CA GLU A 342 17.21 -17.53 -25.52
C GLU A 342 17.32 -16.06 -25.92
N LYS A 343 18.20 -15.81 -26.89
CA LYS A 343 18.54 -14.48 -27.37
C LYS A 343 17.39 -13.92 -28.21
N SER A 344 17.12 -12.64 -27.96
CA SER A 344 16.76 -11.60 -28.93
C SER A 344 15.28 -11.32 -29.22
N PHE A 345 15.00 -10.00 -29.30
CA PHE A 345 13.86 -9.32 -29.93
C PHE A 345 12.52 -9.21 -29.17
N LEU A 346 12.35 -8.16 -28.34
CA LEU A 346 11.72 -6.89 -28.76
C LEU A 346 11.68 -5.88 -27.58
N TYR A 347 12.64 -4.95 -27.56
CA TYR A 347 12.55 -3.71 -26.79
C TYR A 347 11.96 -2.66 -27.73
N ASN A 348 10.65 -2.39 -27.63
CA ASN A 348 9.98 -1.11 -27.92
C ASN A 348 8.45 -1.28 -28.13
N LYS A 349 7.68 -0.42 -27.44
CA LYS A 349 6.21 -0.21 -27.53
C LYS A 349 5.34 -1.46 -27.31
N ILE A 350 4.82 -1.67 -26.09
CA ILE A 350 3.74 -2.65 -25.89
C ILE A 350 2.63 -2.09 -24.98
N ASN A 351 1.42 -2.16 -25.54
CA ASN A 351 0.11 -1.78 -25.01
C ASN A 351 -0.30 -2.65 -23.81
N ILE A 352 -0.80 -2.01 -22.74
CA ILE A 352 -1.22 -2.63 -21.47
C ILE A 352 -2.43 -3.59 -21.64
N SER A 353 -3.10 -3.64 -22.79
CA SER A 353 -4.23 -4.56 -23.03
C SER A 353 -3.85 -5.98 -23.45
N LYS A 354 -2.59 -6.25 -23.83
CA LYS A 354 -2.15 -7.61 -24.22
C LYS A 354 -1.58 -8.44 -23.07
N PHE A 355 -1.18 -7.82 -21.96
CA PHE A 355 -0.66 -8.56 -20.79
C PHE A 355 -1.77 -9.33 -20.05
N CYS A 356 -3.02 -8.88 -20.16
CA CYS A 356 -4.18 -9.59 -19.61
C CYS A 356 -4.48 -10.91 -20.36
N TYR A 357 -4.06 -11.04 -21.62
CA TYR A 357 -4.23 -12.27 -22.39
C TYR A 357 -3.09 -13.29 -22.20
N VAL A 358 -1.96 -12.89 -21.62
CA VAL A 358 -0.83 -13.82 -21.35
C VAL A 358 -0.94 -14.47 -19.98
N LEU A 359 -1.73 -13.90 -19.06
CA LEU A 359 -1.99 -14.48 -17.73
C LEU A 359 -3.20 -15.44 -17.69
N CYS A 360 -3.84 -15.72 -18.82
CA CYS A 360 -5.02 -16.60 -18.89
C CYS A 360 -4.70 -18.05 -19.30
N LEU A 361 -3.43 -18.47 -19.26
CA LEU A 361 -3.00 -19.82 -19.66
C LEU A 361 -1.83 -20.36 -18.82
N ILE A 362 -1.81 -20.09 -17.51
CA ILE A 362 -0.88 -20.77 -16.60
C ILE A 362 -1.70 -21.60 -15.61
N ASP A 363 -1.72 -22.90 -15.84
CA ASP A 363 -2.26 -23.88 -14.91
C ASP A 363 -1.44 -23.80 -13.60
N LEU A 364 -2.03 -23.27 -12.53
CA LEU A 364 -1.37 -23.16 -11.22
C LEU A 364 -1.34 -24.53 -10.53
N ILE A 365 -0.24 -24.84 -9.85
CA ILE A 365 -0.12 -26.02 -8.98
C ILE A 365 -0.02 -25.57 -7.53
N ARG A 366 -0.71 -26.27 -6.62
CA ARG A 366 -0.53 -26.13 -5.17
C ARG A 366 -0.33 -27.48 -4.51
N LEU A 367 0.29 -27.47 -3.33
CA LEU A 367 0.40 -28.62 -2.44
C LEU A 367 -0.60 -28.48 -1.29
N ALA A 368 -1.43 -29.49 -1.07
CA ALA A 368 -2.50 -29.48 -0.08
C ALA A 368 -2.55 -30.78 0.73
N GLY A 369 -3.39 -30.85 1.76
CA GLY A 369 -3.61 -32.06 2.56
C GLY A 369 -3.13 -31.97 4.00
N PHE A 370 -3.35 -33.03 4.77
CA PHE A 370 -3.05 -33.05 6.19
C PHE A 370 -1.54 -33.17 6.43
N GLY A 371 -0.95 -32.16 7.07
CA GLY A 371 0.50 -32.10 7.29
C GLY A 371 1.30 -31.59 6.09
N SER A 372 0.63 -31.05 5.06
CA SER A 372 1.34 -30.43 3.92
C SER A 372 2.13 -29.18 4.35
N THR A 373 3.31 -29.02 3.80
CA THR A 373 4.13 -27.80 3.92
C THR A 373 4.18 -27.05 2.59
N ARG A 374 4.98 -25.98 2.53
CA ARG A 374 5.28 -25.30 1.26
C ARG A 374 5.91 -26.22 0.21
N CYS A 375 6.62 -27.28 0.64
CA CYS A 375 7.41 -28.15 -0.23
C CYS A 375 7.07 -29.64 -0.11
N SER A 376 5.95 -29.97 0.56
CA SER A 376 5.46 -31.35 0.68
C SER A 376 3.94 -31.36 0.76
N GLY A 377 3.27 -32.25 0.02
CA GLY A 377 1.81 -32.35 0.03
C GLY A 377 1.21 -33.04 -1.20
N ARG A 378 -0.12 -33.18 -1.19
CA ARG A 378 -0.94 -33.64 -2.32
C ARG A 378 -0.91 -32.62 -3.45
N VAL A 379 -0.71 -33.08 -4.68
CA VAL A 379 -0.62 -32.21 -5.86
C VAL A 379 -2.02 -31.88 -6.38
N GLU A 380 -2.34 -30.59 -6.43
CA GLU A 380 -3.58 -30.08 -7.02
C GLU A 380 -3.25 -29.08 -8.13
N VAL A 381 -4.00 -29.16 -9.24
CA VAL A 381 -3.85 -28.33 -10.44
C VAL A 381 -5.09 -27.47 -10.61
N TYR A 382 -4.91 -26.19 -10.93
CA TYR A 382 -5.99 -25.26 -11.22
C TYR A 382 -6.25 -25.22 -12.72
N HIS A 383 -7.45 -25.64 -13.11
CA HIS A 383 -7.86 -25.65 -14.50
C HIS A 383 -9.35 -25.30 -14.62
N ASN A 384 -9.73 -24.51 -15.64
CA ASN A 384 -11.11 -24.04 -15.85
C ASN A 384 -11.80 -23.47 -14.60
N ASN A 385 -11.07 -22.62 -13.86
CA ASN A 385 -11.52 -21.98 -12.62
C ASN A 385 -11.83 -22.91 -11.43
N ILE A 386 -11.35 -24.16 -11.46
CA ILE A 386 -11.61 -25.15 -10.41
C ILE A 386 -10.30 -25.88 -10.09
N TRP A 387 -10.01 -26.05 -8.79
CA TRP A 387 -8.92 -26.91 -8.33
C TRP A 387 -9.31 -28.38 -8.46
N GLY A 388 -8.38 -29.20 -8.94
CA GLY A 388 -8.57 -30.64 -9.03
C GLY A 388 -7.28 -31.41 -8.81
N THR A 389 -7.40 -32.70 -8.59
CA THR A 389 -6.28 -33.55 -8.18
C THR A 389 -5.62 -34.25 -9.38
N VAL A 390 -4.49 -34.90 -9.12
CA VAL A 390 -3.74 -35.68 -10.10
C VAL A 390 -3.71 -37.14 -9.65
N SER A 391 -4.01 -38.05 -10.58
CA SER A 391 -4.05 -39.50 -10.34
C SER A 391 -2.65 -40.12 -10.34
N ASP A 392 -2.46 -41.16 -9.53
CA ASP A 392 -1.17 -41.85 -9.31
C ASP A 392 -0.73 -42.81 -10.42
N PHE A 393 -1.55 -42.93 -11.46
CA PHE A 393 -1.21 -43.73 -12.62
C PHE A 393 0.05 -43.17 -13.30
N ASN A 394 1.09 -43.99 -13.35
CA ASN A 394 2.44 -43.65 -13.81
C ASN A 394 3.18 -42.55 -13.02
N TRP A 395 2.72 -42.20 -11.80
CA TRP A 395 3.38 -41.20 -10.96
C TRP A 395 4.75 -41.64 -10.45
N ASP A 396 5.83 -41.10 -11.01
CA ASP A 396 7.21 -41.42 -10.66
C ASP A 396 8.01 -40.20 -10.17
N LEU A 397 9.29 -40.42 -9.87
CA LEU A 397 10.18 -39.34 -9.41
C LEU A 397 10.43 -38.26 -10.47
N ASN A 398 10.31 -38.57 -11.76
CA ASN A 398 10.46 -37.55 -12.81
C ASN A 398 9.24 -36.62 -12.82
N ASN A 399 8.03 -37.17 -12.62
CA ASN A 399 6.84 -36.34 -12.44
C ASN A 399 6.96 -35.45 -11.20
N ALA A 400 7.35 -36.04 -10.08
CA ALA A 400 7.53 -35.30 -8.83
C ALA A 400 8.62 -34.22 -8.97
N ASP A 401 9.71 -34.48 -9.70
CA ASP A 401 10.79 -33.52 -9.90
C ASP A 401 10.33 -32.29 -10.69
N VAL A 402 9.52 -32.50 -11.74
CA VAL A 402 8.88 -31.39 -12.47
C VAL A 402 8.03 -30.55 -11.52
N VAL A 403 7.20 -31.17 -10.66
CA VAL A 403 6.39 -30.43 -9.68
C VAL A 403 7.28 -29.65 -8.70
N CYS A 404 8.29 -30.30 -8.11
CA CYS A 404 9.18 -29.68 -7.13
C CYS A 404 9.97 -28.51 -7.73
N ARG A 405 10.40 -28.62 -8.99
CA ARG A 405 11.06 -27.51 -9.72
C ARG A 405 10.07 -26.40 -10.05
N GLN A 406 8.85 -26.74 -10.49
CA GLN A 406 7.80 -25.79 -10.84
C GLN A 406 7.38 -24.92 -9.64
N ILE A 407 7.33 -25.48 -8.43
CA ILE A 407 6.97 -24.76 -7.20
C ILE A 407 8.17 -24.17 -6.43
N ASN A 408 9.38 -24.22 -7.01
CA ASN A 408 10.62 -23.76 -6.40
C ASN A 408 10.97 -24.40 -5.05
N CYS A 409 10.87 -25.73 -4.97
CA CYS A 409 11.22 -26.50 -3.77
C CYS A 409 12.41 -27.45 -3.99
N GLY A 410 13.23 -27.17 -5.00
CA GLY A 410 14.39 -27.98 -5.38
C GLY A 410 14.01 -29.24 -6.15
N SER A 411 14.79 -30.31 -6.01
CA SER A 411 14.51 -31.62 -6.62
C SER A 411 13.55 -32.46 -5.78
N ALA A 412 12.88 -33.42 -6.41
CA ALA A 412 12.03 -34.38 -5.69
C ALA A 412 12.84 -35.35 -4.84
N LEU A 413 12.40 -35.54 -3.59
CA LEU A 413 12.88 -36.59 -2.69
C LEU A 413 11.96 -37.81 -2.70
N GLU A 414 10.65 -37.58 -2.79
CA GLU A 414 9.64 -38.64 -2.80
C GLU A 414 8.48 -38.32 -3.75
N ALA A 415 8.04 -39.35 -4.47
CA ALA A 415 6.83 -39.36 -5.28
C ALA A 415 5.81 -40.31 -4.61
N SER A 416 5.02 -39.79 -3.68
CA SER A 416 4.10 -40.59 -2.88
C SER A 416 2.76 -40.77 -3.60
N ARG A 417 2.14 -41.94 -3.42
CA ARG A 417 0.88 -42.35 -4.08
C ARG A 417 -0.18 -42.66 -3.02
N LEU A 418 -1.36 -43.11 -3.46
CA LEU A 418 -2.43 -43.57 -2.56
C LEU A 418 -2.88 -42.53 -1.53
N ALA A 419 -3.01 -41.27 -1.94
CA ALA A 419 -3.49 -40.18 -1.10
C ALA A 419 -2.71 -40.03 0.23
N TYR A 420 -1.38 -40.12 0.17
CA TYR A 420 -0.51 -40.06 1.36
C TYR A 420 -0.75 -38.83 2.26
N PHE A 421 -1.07 -37.66 1.68
CA PHE A 421 -1.47 -36.44 2.42
C PHE A 421 -3.00 -36.28 2.58
N GLY A 422 -3.74 -37.38 2.48
CA GLY A 422 -5.19 -37.43 2.48
C GLY A 422 -5.79 -37.27 1.09
N GLU A 423 -7.03 -37.72 0.95
CA GLU A 423 -7.80 -37.65 -0.29
C GLU A 423 -8.22 -36.19 -0.58
N GLY A 424 -8.14 -35.79 -1.86
CA GLY A 424 -8.70 -34.53 -2.31
C GLY A 424 -10.21 -34.62 -2.52
N THR A 425 -10.76 -33.54 -3.05
CA THR A 425 -12.21 -33.43 -3.31
C THR A 425 -12.45 -32.78 -4.66
N GLY A 426 -13.42 -33.28 -5.41
CA GLY A 426 -13.89 -32.64 -6.63
C GLY A 426 -13.38 -33.31 -7.91
N GLN A 427 -12.91 -32.51 -8.86
CA GLN A 427 -12.50 -33.03 -10.17
C GLN A 427 -11.08 -33.61 -10.10
N ILE A 428 -10.84 -34.73 -10.79
CA ILE A 428 -9.48 -35.20 -11.09
C ILE A 428 -9.13 -34.67 -12.48
N TRP A 429 -8.14 -33.78 -12.55
CA TRP A 429 -7.82 -33.06 -13.79
C TRP A 429 -6.85 -33.81 -14.68
N LEU A 430 -5.81 -34.39 -14.07
CA LEU A 430 -4.75 -35.09 -14.79
C LEU A 430 -4.67 -36.53 -14.34
N GLY A 431 -4.48 -37.42 -15.30
CA GLY A 431 -4.17 -38.83 -15.08
C GLY A 431 -3.18 -39.31 -16.13
N ASP A 432 -2.49 -40.41 -15.80
CA ASP A 432 -1.48 -41.03 -16.66
C ASP A 432 -0.38 -40.02 -17.08
N VAL A 433 0.10 -39.24 -16.10
CA VAL A 433 1.09 -38.19 -16.37
C VAL A 433 2.47 -38.81 -16.49
N THR A 434 3.13 -38.60 -17.62
CA THR A 434 4.48 -39.11 -17.89
C THR A 434 5.40 -37.95 -18.26
N CYS A 435 6.33 -37.62 -17.38
CA CYS A 435 7.34 -36.58 -17.57
C CYS A 435 8.71 -37.20 -17.84
N SER A 436 9.52 -36.54 -18.66
CA SER A 436 10.94 -36.86 -18.84
C SER A 436 11.83 -36.33 -17.72
N GLY A 437 11.31 -35.39 -16.91
CA GLY A 437 11.99 -34.77 -15.79
C GLY A 437 12.64 -33.42 -16.12
N ASN A 438 12.56 -32.96 -17.37
CA ASN A 438 13.13 -31.69 -17.84
C ASN A 438 12.07 -30.63 -18.18
N GLU A 439 10.79 -30.97 -18.11
CA GLU A 439 9.67 -30.08 -18.40
C GLU A 439 9.64 -28.89 -17.42
N SER A 440 9.04 -27.78 -17.84
CA SER A 440 8.93 -26.59 -17.00
C SER A 440 7.67 -26.60 -16.13
N SER A 441 6.64 -27.34 -16.55
CA SER A 441 5.38 -27.53 -15.83
C SER A 441 4.86 -28.97 -15.97
N LEU A 442 4.14 -29.46 -14.97
CA LEU A 442 3.47 -30.76 -15.00
C LEU A 442 2.45 -30.86 -16.14
N THR A 443 1.85 -29.74 -16.53
CA THR A 443 0.83 -29.69 -17.60
C THR A 443 1.42 -29.75 -19.01
N GLU A 444 2.75 -29.61 -19.15
CA GLU A 444 3.48 -29.82 -20.40
C GLU A 444 3.89 -31.29 -20.60
N CYS A 445 3.80 -32.11 -19.55
CA CYS A 445 4.08 -33.53 -19.63
C CYS A 445 3.01 -34.26 -20.44
N GLN A 446 3.33 -35.43 -20.96
CA GLN A 446 2.33 -36.26 -21.64
C GLN A 446 1.28 -36.73 -20.62
N HIS A 447 0.00 -36.51 -20.90
CA HIS A 447 -1.12 -36.93 -20.04
C HIS A 447 -2.35 -37.33 -20.87
N SER A 448 -3.32 -38.02 -20.27
CA SER A 448 -4.51 -38.57 -20.96
C SER A 448 -5.60 -37.53 -21.34
N GLY A 449 -5.27 -36.24 -21.37
CA GLY A 449 -6.21 -35.13 -21.51
C GLY A 449 -6.92 -34.74 -20.21
N TRP A 450 -7.52 -33.53 -20.20
CA TRP A 450 -8.12 -32.90 -19.02
C TRP A 450 -9.47 -33.50 -18.64
N GLY A 451 -9.63 -33.93 -17.39
CA GLY A 451 -10.93 -34.33 -16.81
C GLY A 451 -11.55 -35.60 -17.39
N ASN A 452 -10.82 -36.34 -18.23
CA ASN A 452 -11.30 -37.55 -18.90
C ASN A 452 -11.07 -38.84 -18.07
N TYR A 453 -10.72 -38.71 -16.80
CA TYR A 453 -10.23 -39.81 -15.98
C TYR A 453 -11.23 -40.17 -14.88
N TYR A 454 -11.63 -41.45 -14.84
CA TYR A 454 -12.47 -42.01 -13.78
C TYR A 454 -11.56 -42.67 -12.74
N SER A 455 -10.94 -41.85 -11.88
CA SER A 455 -10.23 -42.36 -10.70
C SER A 455 -10.99 -41.98 -9.43
N GLU A 456 -10.67 -42.68 -8.35
CA GLU A 456 -11.10 -42.34 -7.01
C GLU A 456 -10.01 -41.47 -6.36
N HIS A 457 -10.38 -40.54 -5.49
CA HIS A 457 -9.43 -39.68 -4.78
C HIS A 457 -8.46 -40.45 -3.87
N HIS A 458 -8.75 -41.74 -3.60
CA HIS A 458 -7.81 -42.66 -2.97
C HIS A 458 -6.49 -42.80 -3.74
N TYR A 459 -6.47 -42.48 -5.03
CA TYR A 459 -5.29 -42.53 -5.91
C TYR A 459 -4.66 -41.15 -6.14
N ASP A 460 -4.95 -40.15 -5.31
CA ASP A 460 -4.35 -38.83 -5.46
C ASP A 460 -2.84 -38.86 -5.15
N VAL A 461 -2.05 -38.19 -5.98
CA VAL A 461 -0.59 -38.14 -5.84
C VAL A 461 -0.12 -37.09 -4.87
N SER A 462 1.08 -37.28 -4.35
CA SER A 462 1.76 -36.32 -3.50
C SER A 462 3.25 -36.26 -3.83
N VAL A 463 3.88 -35.17 -3.40
CA VAL A 463 5.33 -34.98 -3.52
C VAL A 463 5.94 -34.55 -2.21
N ILE A 464 7.20 -34.92 -2.02
CA ILE A 464 8.09 -34.37 -0.99
C ILE A 464 9.34 -33.86 -1.70
N CYS A 465 9.63 -32.58 -1.54
CA CYS A 465 10.73 -31.90 -2.21
C CYS A 465 11.89 -31.59 -1.26
N SER A 466 13.10 -31.48 -1.80
CA SER A 466 14.33 -31.22 -1.04
C SER A 466 14.30 -29.94 -0.18
N GLY A 467 13.53 -28.93 -0.59
CA GLY A 467 13.29 -27.70 0.15
C GLY A 467 12.64 -27.88 1.53
N GLU A 468 12.08 -29.05 1.85
CA GLU A 468 11.58 -29.35 3.19
C GLU A 468 12.71 -29.48 4.23
N THR A 469 13.93 -29.85 3.80
CA THR A 469 15.09 -30.05 4.70
C THR A 469 15.87 -28.78 5.00
N THR A 470 15.67 -27.70 4.24
CA THR A 470 16.38 -26.42 4.42
C THR A 470 15.77 -25.50 5.49
N PHE A 471 14.62 -25.89 6.07
CA PHE A 471 13.91 -25.12 7.09
C PHE A 471 13.88 -25.79 8.47
N ARG A 472 14.77 -26.75 8.74
CA ARG A 472 14.98 -27.29 10.10
C ARG A 472 16.18 -26.66 10.80
#